data_AF-A0A1I7VXY5-F1
#
_entry.id   AF-A0A1I7VXY5-F1
#
_cell.length_a   1.000
_cell.length_b   1.000
_cell.length_c   1.000
_cell.angle_alpha   90.00
_cell.angle_beta   90.00
_cell.angle_gamma   90.00
#
_symmetry.space_group_name_H-M   'P 1'
#
loop_
_entity.id
_entity.type
_entity.pdbx_description
1 polymer ?
#
loop_
_entity_poly.entity_id
_entity_poly.type
_entity_poly.pdbx_seq_one_letter_code
_entity_poly.pdbx_strand_id
1 'polypeptide(L)'
;MDILKNHSKVCIGNYGSFERKIKHFMDGRSDNFMVVADFDYTLTTSRTETGGRADITYDVLAKPATNRSPSCGQLFKTLNEKYSPIETNPTLNVKEKSLAMLEWWSKANDLIISTGFKQNEILDLVKQSTMRLRSNGALYFDELEQLKIPLVIFSAGISNVIEASLLFELGRIPSNVQIVSNTMYFNELVS
;
A
#
# COMPACT_ATOMS: atom_id res chain seq x y z
N MET A 1 18.70 5.86 21.04
CA MET A 1 18.14 4.52 21.32
C MET A 1 17.07 4.55 22.40
N ASP A 2 17.29 5.28 23.50
CA ASP A 2 16.32 5.34 24.62
C ASP A 2 14.93 5.88 24.23
N ILE A 3 14.88 6.79 23.25
CA ILE A 3 13.60 7.30 22.72
C ILE A 3 12.73 6.17 22.17
N LEU A 4 13.29 5.24 21.38
CA LEU A 4 12.54 4.11 20.84
C LEU A 4 12.16 3.11 21.94
N LYS A 5 13.06 2.89 22.90
CA LYS A 5 12.86 1.95 24.00
C LYS A 5 11.72 2.37 24.94
N ASN A 6 11.57 3.67 25.17
CA ASN A 6 10.61 4.21 26.13
C ASN A 6 9.28 4.63 25.47
N HIS A 7 9.15 4.47 24.15
CA HIS A 7 7.95 4.88 23.44
C HIS A 7 6.83 3.82 23.59
N SER A 8 5.67 4.23 24.10
CA SER A 8 4.56 3.32 24.45
C SER A 8 3.99 2.49 23.29
N LYS A 9 4.23 2.92 22.05
CA LYS A 9 3.81 2.21 20.82
C LYS A 9 4.89 1.29 20.23
N VAL A 10 6.07 1.19 20.86
CA VAL A 10 7.20 0.41 20.35
C VAL A 10 7.39 -0.83 21.21
N CYS A 11 7.23 -2.00 20.59
CA CYS A 11 7.47 -3.29 21.24
C CYS A 11 8.68 -3.97 20.58
N ILE A 12 9.72 -4.26 21.36
CA ILE A 12 10.95 -4.89 20.86
C ILE A 12 11.10 -6.27 21.50
N GLY A 13 10.92 -7.33 20.71
CA GLY A 13 10.96 -8.71 21.22
C GLY A 13 12.34 -9.14 21.73
N ASN A 14 13.43 -8.69 21.08
CA ASN A 14 14.80 -8.95 21.54
C ASN A 14 15.66 -7.70 21.41
N TYR A 15 15.91 -7.04 22.54
CA TYR A 15 16.63 -5.77 22.59
C TYR A 15 18.10 -5.89 22.17
N GLY A 16 18.81 -6.92 22.61
CA GLY A 16 20.22 -7.11 22.24
C GLY A 16 20.42 -7.35 20.73
N SER A 17 19.49 -8.07 20.09
CA SER A 17 19.48 -8.25 18.63
C SER A 17 19.19 -6.93 17.91
N PHE A 18 18.19 -6.19 18.37
CA PHE A 18 17.84 -4.88 17.83
C PHE A 18 19.03 -3.90 17.91
N GLU A 19 19.66 -3.78 19.08
CA GLU A 19 20.77 -2.86 19.28
C GLU A 19 21.95 -3.19 18.36
N ARG A 20 22.30 -4.48 18.22
CA ARG A 20 23.36 -4.91 17.28
C ARG A 20 23.05 -4.54 15.83
N LYS A 21 21.80 -4.72 15.37
CA LYS A 21 21.39 -4.36 14.01
C LYS A 21 21.47 -2.85 13.77
N ILE A 22 21.01 -2.04 14.72
CA ILE A 22 21.10 -0.59 14.59
C ILE A 22 22.55 -0.10 14.62
N LYS A 23 23.41 -0.64 15.50
CA LYS A 23 24.85 -0.31 15.49
C LYS A 23 25.48 -0.65 14.15
N HIS A 24 25.20 -1.83 13.62
CA HIS A 24 25.65 -2.23 12.29
C HIS A 24 25.21 -1.25 11.20
N PHE A 25 23.98 -0.73 11.27
CA PHE A 25 23.52 0.30 10.34
C PHE A 25 24.20 1.66 10.57
N MET A 26 24.41 2.07 11.82
CA MET A 26 25.08 3.34 12.12
C MET A 26 26.56 3.36 11.69
N ASP A 27 27.23 2.21 11.75
CA ASP A 27 28.63 2.06 11.33
C ASP A 27 28.77 1.88 9.80
N GLY A 28 27.65 1.63 9.12
CA GLY A 28 27.58 1.47 7.67
C GLY A 28 27.59 2.80 6.92
N ARG A 29 27.90 2.74 5.63
CA ARG A 29 27.77 3.87 4.69
C ARG A 29 26.47 3.76 3.91
N SER A 30 25.89 4.90 3.50
CA SER A 30 24.59 4.97 2.82
C SER A 30 24.52 4.15 1.51
N ASP A 31 25.64 3.95 0.82
CA ASP A 31 25.76 3.13 -0.40
C ASP A 31 25.50 1.63 -0.17
N ASN A 32 25.49 1.18 1.09
CA ASN A 32 25.18 -0.20 1.46
C ASN A 32 23.72 -0.41 1.89
N PHE A 33 22.87 0.63 1.79
CA PHE A 33 21.49 0.57 2.25
C PHE A 33 20.49 0.45 1.12
N MET A 34 19.46 -0.34 1.36
CA MET A 34 18.23 -0.37 0.58
C MET A 34 17.07 -0.52 1.55
N VAL A 35 15.97 0.16 1.26
CA VAL A 35 14.70 -0.05 1.94
C VAL A 35 13.79 -0.88 1.05
N VAL A 36 13.19 -1.92 1.62
CA VAL A 36 12.05 -2.61 1.02
C VAL A 36 10.87 -2.43 1.96
N ALA A 37 9.79 -1.85 1.45
CA ALA A 37 8.61 -1.54 2.24
C ALA A 37 7.34 -1.97 1.52
N ASP A 38 6.36 -2.46 2.28
CA ASP A 38 4.98 -2.52 1.83
C ASP A 38 4.37 -1.09 1.76
N PHE A 39 3.23 -0.93 1.08
CA PHE A 39 2.58 0.36 0.90
C PHE A 39 1.35 0.53 1.80
N ASP A 40 0.30 -0.25 1.54
CA ASP A 40 -0.98 -0.13 2.22
C ASP A 40 -0.82 -0.40 3.72
N TYR A 41 -1.18 0.58 4.54
CA TYR A 41 -1.03 0.50 5.99
C TYR A 41 0.41 0.35 6.49
N THR A 42 1.42 0.55 5.63
CA THR A 42 2.87 0.54 5.96
C THR A 42 3.55 1.88 5.64
N LEU A 43 3.37 2.40 4.43
CA LEU A 43 3.73 3.79 4.10
C LEU A 43 2.52 4.72 4.21
N THR A 44 1.30 4.20 4.02
CA THR A 44 0.03 4.90 4.25
C THR A 44 -0.55 4.63 5.63
N THR A 45 -1.36 5.55 6.17
CA THR A 45 -2.02 5.36 7.46
C THR A 45 -3.08 4.26 7.41
N SER A 46 -3.28 3.53 8.51
CA SER A 46 -4.41 2.58 8.63
C SER A 46 -5.70 3.20 9.13
N ARG A 47 -5.61 4.41 9.68
CA ARG A 47 -6.74 5.15 10.21
C ARG A 47 -6.74 6.58 9.70
N THR A 48 -7.94 7.09 9.45
CA THR A 48 -8.19 8.51 9.19
C THR A 48 -8.01 9.33 10.48
N GLU A 49 -7.93 10.64 10.36
CA GLU A 49 -7.89 11.56 11.51
C GLU A 49 -9.14 11.43 12.40
N THR A 50 -10.27 11.05 11.79
CA THR A 50 -11.54 10.77 12.48
C THR A 50 -11.61 9.38 13.12
N GLY A 51 -10.56 8.57 13.01
CA GLY A 51 -10.44 7.24 13.62
C GLY A 51 -11.01 6.07 12.80
N GLY A 52 -11.65 6.35 11.67
CA GLY A 52 -12.15 5.35 10.72
C GLY A 52 -11.00 4.61 10.00
N ARG A 53 -11.31 3.46 9.37
CA ARG A 53 -10.33 2.74 8.53
C ARG A 53 -10.02 3.58 7.29
N ALA A 54 -8.74 3.86 7.05
CA ALA A 54 -8.30 4.55 5.84
C ALA A 54 -8.37 3.63 4.62
N ASP A 55 -8.53 4.22 3.44
CA ASP A 55 -8.53 3.47 2.18
C ASP A 55 -7.17 2.85 1.88
N ILE A 56 -7.19 1.61 1.39
CA ILE A 56 -6.05 0.98 0.70
C ILE A 56 -6.15 1.21 -0.81
N THR A 57 -5.14 0.86 -1.59
CA THR A 57 -5.14 1.07 -3.05
C THR A 57 -6.38 0.48 -3.75
N TYR A 58 -6.88 -0.66 -3.27
CA TYR A 58 -8.10 -1.28 -3.81
C TYR A 58 -9.37 -0.49 -3.47
N ASP A 59 -9.48 0.10 -2.27
CA ASP A 59 -10.65 0.87 -1.87
C ASP A 59 -10.82 2.14 -2.72
N VAL A 60 -9.70 2.72 -3.18
CA VAL A 60 -9.67 3.88 -4.09
C VAL A 60 -10.42 3.60 -5.39
N LEU A 61 -10.50 2.34 -5.84
CA LEU A 61 -11.22 1.95 -7.05
C LEU A 61 -12.56 1.27 -6.75
N ALA A 62 -12.60 0.39 -5.75
CA ALA A 62 -13.79 -0.40 -5.41
C ALA A 62 -14.95 0.47 -4.89
N LYS A 63 -14.66 1.51 -4.10
CA LYS A 63 -15.69 2.42 -3.60
C LYS A 63 -16.34 3.25 -4.73
N PRO A 64 -15.57 3.93 -5.61
CA PRO A 64 -16.16 4.57 -6.79
C PRO A 64 -16.88 3.59 -7.73
N ALA A 65 -16.37 2.37 -7.90
CA ALA A 65 -17.03 1.34 -8.71
C ALA A 65 -18.41 0.97 -8.15
N THR A 66 -18.51 0.84 -6.82
CA THR A 66 -19.77 0.63 -6.10
C THR A 66 -20.74 1.79 -6.31
N ASN A 67 -20.25 3.03 -6.29
CA ASN A 67 -21.07 4.21 -6.51
C ASN A 67 -21.59 4.32 -7.95
N ARG A 68 -20.82 3.85 -8.94
CA ARG A 68 -21.24 3.78 -10.35
C ARG A 68 -22.29 2.70 -10.59
N SER A 69 -22.23 1.59 -9.85
CA SER A 69 -23.14 0.46 -10.02
C SER A 69 -23.40 -0.26 -8.69
N PRO A 70 -24.62 -0.17 -8.13
CA PRO A 70 -24.99 -0.89 -6.91
C PRO A 70 -24.81 -2.41 -7.01
N SER A 71 -24.99 -3.00 -8.20
CA SER A 71 -24.74 -4.43 -8.40
C SER A 71 -23.26 -4.78 -8.27
N CYS A 72 -22.36 -3.92 -8.73
CA CYS A 72 -20.92 -4.06 -8.53
C CYS A 72 -20.57 -4.01 -7.03
N GLY A 73 -21.17 -3.08 -6.29
CA GLY A 73 -21.02 -3.01 -4.84
C GLY A 73 -21.45 -4.28 -4.11
N GLN A 74 -22.57 -4.87 -4.52
CA GLN A 74 -23.03 -6.14 -3.96
C GLN A 74 -22.06 -7.29 -4.25
N LEU A 75 -21.43 -7.31 -5.44
CA LEU A 75 -20.43 -8.30 -5.79
C LEU A 75 -19.15 -8.15 -4.95
N PHE A 76 -18.63 -6.93 -4.77
CA PHE A 76 -17.49 -6.70 -3.86
C PHE A 76 -17.80 -7.13 -2.44
N LYS A 77 -19.00 -6.81 -1.93
CA LYS A 77 -19.46 -7.23 -0.61
C LYS A 77 -19.47 -8.75 -0.48
N THR A 78 -20.05 -9.46 -1.44
CA THR A 78 -20.10 -10.93 -1.46
C THR A 78 -18.71 -11.56 -1.53
N LEU A 79 -17.78 -10.98 -2.31
CA LEU A 79 -16.39 -11.43 -2.31
C LEU A 79 -15.76 -11.26 -0.92
N ASN A 80 -15.90 -10.08 -0.31
CA ASN A 80 -15.32 -9.80 1.00
C ASN A 80 -15.89 -10.72 2.10
N GLU A 81 -17.21 -10.94 2.12
CA GLU A 81 -17.88 -11.86 3.06
C GLU A 81 -17.37 -13.30 2.94
N LYS A 82 -17.04 -13.74 1.72
CA LYS A 82 -16.50 -15.09 1.46
C LYS A 82 -15.04 -15.22 1.88
N TYR A 83 -14.18 -14.27 1.50
CA TYR A 83 -12.73 -14.45 1.55
C TYR A 83 -12.04 -13.81 2.76
N SER A 84 -12.59 -12.74 3.35
CA SER A 84 -11.99 -12.11 4.55
C SER A 84 -11.88 -13.06 5.76
N PRO A 85 -12.86 -13.94 6.04
CA PRO A 85 -12.72 -14.95 7.09
C PRO A 85 -11.60 -15.96 6.81
N ILE A 86 -11.32 -16.25 5.54
CA ILE A 86 -10.25 -17.19 5.13
C ILE A 86 -8.87 -16.57 5.34
N GLU A 87 -8.71 -15.30 4.95
CA GLU A 87 -7.47 -14.52 5.13
C GLU A 87 -7.03 -14.51 6.59
N THR A 88 -7.96 -14.17 7.48
CA THR A 88 -7.73 -13.97 8.91
C THR A 88 -7.63 -15.27 9.70
N ASN A 89 -8.02 -16.42 9.14
CA ASN A 89 -8.10 -17.68 9.88
C ASN A 89 -6.70 -18.24 10.24
N PRO A 90 -6.29 -18.28 11.52
CA PRO A 90 -4.94 -18.70 11.89
C PRO A 90 -4.67 -20.21 11.73
N THR A 91 -5.71 -21.03 11.54
CA THR A 91 -5.59 -22.50 11.47
C THR A 91 -5.44 -23.04 10.05
N LEU A 92 -5.81 -22.26 9.03
CA LEU A 92 -5.66 -22.66 7.64
C LEU A 92 -4.20 -22.63 7.21
N ASN A 93 -3.80 -23.63 6.41
CA ASN A 93 -2.43 -23.67 5.91
C ASN A 93 -2.19 -22.59 4.84
N VAL A 94 -0.92 -22.23 4.66
CA VAL A 94 -0.51 -21.16 3.74
C VAL A 94 -0.97 -21.44 2.31
N LYS A 95 -0.94 -22.69 1.85
CA LYS A 95 -1.29 -23.04 0.47
C LYS A 95 -2.78 -22.81 0.18
N GLU A 96 -3.66 -23.25 1.08
CA GLU A 96 -5.11 -23.05 0.98
C GLU A 96 -5.45 -21.56 0.99
N LYS A 97 -4.85 -20.80 1.90
CA LYS A 97 -5.01 -19.35 1.94
C LYS A 97 -4.57 -18.69 0.65
N SER A 98 -3.39 -19.03 0.15
CA SER A 98 -2.85 -18.44 -1.09
C SER A 98 -3.76 -18.68 -2.28
N LEU A 99 -4.34 -19.89 -2.42
CA LEU A 99 -5.31 -20.17 -3.48
C LEU A 99 -6.59 -19.34 -3.34
N ALA A 100 -7.10 -19.19 -2.12
CA ALA A 100 -8.28 -18.37 -1.86
C ALA A 100 -8.02 -16.86 -2.12
N MET A 101 -6.84 -16.35 -1.73
CA MET A 101 -6.45 -14.96 -2.00
C MET A 101 -6.29 -14.72 -3.49
N LEU A 102 -5.68 -15.66 -4.23
CA LEU A 102 -5.57 -15.55 -5.68
C LEU A 102 -6.95 -15.45 -6.35
N GLU A 103 -7.90 -16.30 -5.94
CA GLU A 103 -9.26 -16.25 -6.47
C GLU A 103 -9.97 -14.94 -6.11
N TRP A 104 -9.80 -14.46 -4.88
CA TRP A 104 -10.40 -13.20 -4.42
C TRP A 104 -9.89 -12.01 -5.23
N TRP A 105 -8.57 -11.85 -5.30
CA TRP A 105 -7.95 -10.73 -6.01
C TRP A 105 -8.24 -10.77 -7.51
N SER A 106 -8.24 -11.95 -8.12
CA SER A 106 -8.63 -12.11 -9.53
C SER A 106 -10.05 -11.58 -9.79
N LYS A 107 -11.03 -11.99 -8.99
CA LYS A 107 -12.42 -11.52 -9.13
C LYS A 107 -12.59 -10.04 -8.82
N ALA A 108 -11.87 -9.53 -7.82
CA ALA A 108 -11.89 -8.11 -7.50
C ALA A 108 -11.32 -7.28 -8.66
N ASN A 109 -10.24 -7.75 -9.29
CA ASN A 109 -9.66 -7.12 -10.47
C ASN A 109 -10.64 -7.09 -11.64
N ASP A 110 -11.32 -8.21 -11.93
CA ASP A 110 -12.33 -8.27 -13.00
C ASP A 110 -13.45 -7.23 -12.80
N LEU A 111 -13.92 -7.06 -11.56
CA LEU A 111 -14.93 -6.04 -11.22
C LEU A 111 -14.40 -4.62 -11.44
N ILE A 112 -13.17 -4.32 -11.00
CA ILE A 112 -12.53 -3.02 -11.23
C ILE A 112 -12.38 -2.75 -12.73
N ILE A 113 -11.88 -3.71 -13.50
CA ILE A 113 -11.71 -3.61 -14.95
C ILE A 113 -13.05 -3.34 -15.63
N SER A 114 -14.11 -4.07 -15.26
CA SER A 114 -15.45 -3.90 -15.84
C SER A 114 -16.07 -2.53 -15.61
N THR A 115 -15.57 -1.78 -14.62
CA THR A 115 -16.03 -0.42 -14.31
C THR A 115 -15.53 0.61 -15.35
N GLY A 116 -14.50 0.28 -16.13
CA GLY A 116 -14.01 1.11 -17.23
C GLY A 116 -13.40 2.43 -16.78
N PHE A 117 -12.68 2.46 -15.66
CA PHE A 117 -11.90 3.62 -15.26
C PHE A 117 -10.87 3.97 -16.34
N LYS A 118 -10.69 5.26 -16.58
CA LYS A 118 -9.64 5.81 -17.44
C LYS A 118 -8.42 6.18 -16.61
N GLN A 119 -7.24 6.10 -17.22
CA GLN A 119 -5.98 6.40 -16.56
C GLN A 119 -5.94 7.82 -15.95
N ASN A 120 -6.53 8.80 -16.63
CA ASN A 120 -6.59 10.19 -16.16
C ASN A 120 -7.53 10.40 -14.97
N GLU A 121 -8.41 9.45 -14.65
CA GLU A 121 -9.30 9.53 -13.48
C GLU A 121 -8.59 9.13 -12.17
N ILE A 122 -7.53 8.30 -12.25
CA ILE A 122 -6.92 7.66 -11.09
C ILE A 122 -6.43 8.69 -10.06
N LEU A 123 -5.80 9.77 -10.51
CA LEU A 123 -5.33 10.84 -9.63
C LEU A 123 -6.49 11.51 -8.88
N ASP A 124 -7.63 11.73 -9.53
CA ASP A 124 -8.79 12.34 -8.89
C ASP A 124 -9.48 11.38 -7.92
N LEU A 125 -9.50 10.07 -8.22
CA LEU A 125 -9.97 9.06 -7.27
C LEU A 125 -9.10 9.02 -6.01
N VAL A 126 -7.77 9.11 -6.15
CA VAL A 126 -6.85 9.20 -5.02
C VAL A 126 -7.13 10.44 -4.16
N LYS A 127 -7.28 11.62 -4.77
CA LYS A 127 -7.61 12.87 -4.06
C LYS A 127 -8.89 12.75 -3.23
N GLN A 128 -9.90 12.09 -3.78
CA GLN A 128 -11.21 11.88 -3.15
C GLN A 128 -11.19 10.78 -2.08
N SER A 129 -10.21 9.87 -2.12
CA SER A 129 -10.04 8.82 -1.12
C SER A 129 -9.49 9.36 0.20
N THR A 130 -9.58 8.53 1.24
CA THR A 130 -9.01 8.80 2.57
C THR A 130 -7.58 8.29 2.74
N MET A 131 -7.00 7.65 1.72
CA MET A 131 -5.63 7.13 1.75
C MET A 131 -4.63 8.28 1.85
N ARG A 132 -3.79 8.29 2.89
CA ARG A 132 -2.75 9.31 3.08
C ARG A 132 -1.44 8.68 3.56
N LEU A 133 -0.31 9.29 3.21
CA LEU A 133 0.98 8.90 3.79
C LEU A 133 0.98 9.05 5.33
N ARG A 134 1.80 8.25 6.02
CA ARG A 134 2.04 8.44 7.45
C ARG A 134 2.64 9.81 7.74
N SER A 135 2.50 10.26 8.99
CA SER A 135 3.18 11.46 9.49
C SER A 135 4.67 11.41 9.17
N ASN A 136 5.21 12.51 8.65
CA ASN A 136 6.58 12.63 8.13
C ASN A 136 6.89 11.74 6.92
N GLY A 137 5.88 11.21 6.22
CA GLY A 137 6.07 10.39 5.02
C GLY A 137 6.82 11.15 3.93
N ALA A 138 6.41 12.39 3.62
CA ALA A 138 7.11 13.21 2.62
C ALA A 138 8.59 13.42 2.97
N LEU A 139 8.88 13.80 4.22
CA LEU A 139 10.25 13.93 4.72
C LEU A 139 11.03 12.63 4.57
N TYR A 140 10.43 11.48 4.88
CA TYR A 140 11.06 10.18 4.75
C TYR A 140 11.46 9.86 3.30
N PHE A 141 10.57 10.13 2.34
CA PHE A 141 10.88 9.94 0.91
C PHE A 141 12.00 10.89 0.44
N ASP A 142 11.93 12.17 0.82
CA ASP A 142 12.93 13.18 0.45
C ASP A 142 14.32 12.85 1.04
N GLU A 143 14.39 12.42 2.31
CA GLU A 143 15.65 12.02 2.95
C GLU A 143 16.29 10.81 2.26
N LEU A 144 15.50 9.77 1.95
CA LEU A 144 16.02 8.60 1.24
C LEU A 144 16.56 8.97 -0.15
N GLU A 145 15.87 9.86 -0.87
CA GLU A 145 16.31 10.29 -2.18
C GLU A 145 17.59 11.14 -2.11
N GLN A 146 17.66 12.08 -1.17
CA GLN A 146 18.85 12.91 -0.94
C GLN A 146 20.07 12.05 -0.59
N LEU A 147 19.87 11.01 0.22
CA LEU A 147 20.91 10.05 0.59
C LEU A 147 21.19 9.00 -0.50
N LYS A 148 20.43 9.03 -1.60
CA LYS A 148 20.51 8.08 -2.72
C LYS A 148 20.29 6.63 -2.29
N ILE A 149 19.47 6.40 -1.27
CA ILE A 149 19.12 5.07 -0.77
C ILE A 149 17.97 4.54 -1.62
N PRO A 150 18.10 3.40 -2.33
CA PRO A 150 17.00 2.82 -3.08
C PRO A 150 15.83 2.43 -2.16
N LEU A 151 14.62 2.79 -2.55
CA LEU A 151 13.38 2.37 -1.90
C LEU A 151 12.56 1.51 -2.87
N VAL A 152 12.42 0.23 -2.55
CA VAL A 152 11.52 -0.68 -3.25
C VAL A 152 10.19 -0.74 -2.50
N ILE A 153 9.15 -0.19 -3.10
CA ILE A 153 7.77 -0.39 -2.67
C ILE A 153 7.31 -1.73 -3.24
N PHE A 154 7.24 -2.76 -2.40
CA PHE A 154 6.79 -4.09 -2.80
C PHE A 154 5.41 -4.35 -2.19
N SER A 155 4.37 -4.23 -3.01
CA SER A 155 2.99 -4.17 -2.53
C SER A 155 2.08 -5.12 -3.30
N ALA A 156 1.16 -5.77 -2.58
CA ALA A 156 0.04 -6.51 -3.17
C ALA A 156 -1.10 -5.59 -3.67
N GLY A 157 -0.96 -4.27 -3.53
CA GLY A 157 -1.90 -3.26 -4.01
C GLY A 157 -1.87 -3.03 -5.51
N ILE A 158 -2.17 -1.80 -5.95
CA ILE A 158 -2.29 -1.41 -7.36
C ILE A 158 -1.29 -0.30 -7.70
N SER A 159 -0.32 -0.57 -8.58
CA SER A 159 0.78 0.34 -8.95
C SER A 159 0.30 1.73 -9.35
N ASN A 160 -0.70 1.83 -10.23
CA ASN A 160 -1.20 3.12 -10.74
C ASN A 160 -1.80 4.00 -9.64
N VAL A 161 -2.38 3.38 -8.61
CA VAL A 161 -2.92 4.09 -7.44
C VAL A 161 -1.79 4.52 -6.51
N ILE A 162 -0.76 3.69 -6.34
CA ILE A 162 0.46 4.04 -5.58
C ILE A 162 1.15 5.25 -6.23
N GLU A 163 1.39 5.20 -7.54
CA GLU A 163 1.99 6.29 -8.31
C GLU A 163 1.18 7.59 -8.18
N ALA A 164 -0.13 7.52 -8.37
CA ALA A 164 -1.02 8.67 -8.20
C ALA A 164 -1.03 9.20 -6.75
N SER A 165 -0.90 8.33 -5.75
CA SER A 165 -0.74 8.72 -4.34
C SER A 165 0.55 9.49 -4.09
N LEU A 166 1.68 8.99 -4.60
CA LEU A 166 2.96 9.70 -4.49
C LEU A 166 2.93 11.04 -5.21
N LEU A 167 2.34 11.10 -6.41
CA LEU A 167 2.15 12.36 -7.14
C LEU A 167 1.28 13.35 -6.37
N PHE A 168 0.22 12.88 -5.72
CA PHE A 168 -0.67 13.73 -4.92
C PHE A 168 0.02 14.26 -3.66
N GLU A 169 0.74 13.40 -2.93
CA GLU A 169 1.32 13.72 -1.63
C GLU A 169 2.66 14.46 -1.74
N LEU A 170 3.45 14.15 -2.76
CA LEU A 170 4.83 14.65 -2.94
C LEU A 170 4.97 15.60 -4.14
N GLY A 171 3.96 15.69 -5.00
CA GLY A 171 4.03 16.43 -6.27
C GLY A 171 4.88 15.76 -7.35
N ARG A 172 5.49 14.61 -7.06
CA ARG A 172 6.42 13.87 -7.92
C ARG A 172 6.57 12.42 -7.46
N ILE A 173 7.15 11.57 -8.30
CA ILE A 173 7.64 10.25 -7.88
C ILE A 173 9.16 10.38 -7.67
N PRO A 174 9.69 10.14 -6.45
CA PRO A 174 11.12 10.21 -6.20
C PRO A 174 11.91 9.24 -7.09
N SER A 175 13.07 9.68 -7.57
CA SER A 175 13.90 8.97 -8.55
C SER A 175 14.55 7.69 -8.02
N ASN A 176 14.68 7.56 -6.70
CA ASN A 176 15.20 6.38 -6.00
C ASN A 176 14.11 5.35 -5.66
N VAL A 177 12.85 5.59 -6.05
CA VAL A 177 11.72 4.70 -5.76
C VAL A 177 11.48 3.75 -6.93
N GLN A 178 11.40 2.46 -6.61
CA GLN A 178 10.92 1.42 -7.53
C GLN A 178 9.64 0.81 -6.97
N ILE A 179 8.60 0.70 -7.80
CA ILE A 179 7.33 0.10 -7.42
C ILE A 179 7.23 -1.29 -8.05
N VAL A 180 7.00 -2.31 -7.23
CA VAL A 180 6.70 -3.69 -7.64
C VAL A 180 5.33 -4.03 -7.07
N SER A 181 4.30 -4.00 -7.92
CA SER A 181 2.91 -4.22 -7.53
C SER A 181 2.05 -4.64 -8.73
N ASN A 182 0.72 -4.74 -8.55
CA ASN A 182 -0.19 -5.08 -9.64
C ASN A 182 -0.48 -3.86 -10.50
N THR A 183 -0.09 -3.89 -11.78
CA THR A 183 -0.28 -2.76 -12.69
C THR A 183 -1.55 -2.93 -13.52
N MET A 184 -2.39 -1.90 -13.51
CA MET A 184 -3.49 -1.75 -14.46
C MET A 184 -2.96 -1.26 -15.79
N TYR A 185 -3.33 -1.96 -16.86
CA TYR A 185 -3.06 -1.54 -18.23
C TYR A 185 -4.33 -0.93 -18.81
N PHE A 186 -4.19 0.23 -19.45
CA PHE A 186 -5.28 0.91 -20.12
C PHE A 186 -5.09 0.76 -21.63
N ASN A 187 -6.17 0.48 -22.34
CA ASN A 187 -6.14 0.47 -23.80
C ASN A 187 -5.73 1.85 -24.30
N GLU A 188 -4.90 1.90 -25.33
CA GLU A 188 -4.58 3.16 -26.01
C GLU A 188 -5.89 3.79 -26.51
N LEU A 189 -6.02 5.11 -26.33
CA LEU A 189 -7.09 5.84 -26.98
C LEU A 189 -6.85 5.71 -28.48
N VAL A 190 -7.70 4.91 -29.16
CA VAL A 190 -7.82 5.02 -30.61
C VAL A 190 -8.40 6.41 -30.87
N SER A 191 -7.52 7.35 -31.18
CA SER A 191 -7.85 8.72 -31.60
C SER A 191 -8.56 8.71 -32.94
#